data_AF-A0A0R2FP65-F1
#
_entry.id   AF-A0A0R2FP65-F1
#
_cell.length_a   1.000
_cell.length_b   1.000
_cell.length_c   1.000
_cell.angle_alpha   90.00
_cell.angle_beta   90.00
_cell.angle_gamma   90.00
#
_symmetry.space_group_name_H-M   'P 1'
#
loop_
_entity.id
_entity.type
_entity.pdbx_description
1 polymer ?
#
loop_
_entity_poly.entity_id
_entity_poly.type
_entity_poly.pdbx_seq_one_letter_code
_entity_poly.pdbx_strand_id
1 'polypeptide(L)'
;MPELPEVETVRRGLTRLVEGATIDHVDVLYEKMVDPEPESFKEQLKGKTIEAIDRRGKYLLFRFNDDLTMVSHLRMEGKYDVQPDDAPITKHTHVIFHLTDGRALRYTDTRKFGRMNLLKTGTESQLIAGLKKMGPEPTAEALTVDYMTKIFAKSKKAIKPFLLDQNNIAGLGNIYVDETLWMSRINPLQHANTIPAFRIRQLRDNIIKEISHAISGHGTTVHSFSTAYGEAGQFQNQLNVYGRKGEPCVRCGTPIEKTKVAQRGTHFCPACQALQEIPSETMVLGLTGGIASGKSMVSAFFKTHGVPIIDADQVAREVVVPGSTGLTQIQQTFGWQIIQPDGTLDRKALGSLVFGQPEALAKLNAIMLPLIQAAVTAQMATYRKQNVPLVVYDAPTLFESKGASLVDEIMVVSLPEDIQLARLMARDQTTEADAMKRIKSQLPLDEKIKRADIVIDNSGTVEKTKAQVVKWLDEAGFSTLLNTAKQA
;
A
#
# COMPACT_ATOMS: atom_id res chain seq x y z
N MET A 1 -7.30 -17.57 9.08
CA MET A 1 -7.85 -17.98 7.79
C MET A 1 -6.87 -17.55 6.73
N PRO A 2 -6.31 -18.50 5.96
CA PRO A 2 -5.55 -18.18 4.76
C PRO A 2 -6.33 -17.19 3.89
N GLU A 3 -5.66 -16.13 3.46
CA GLU A 3 -6.20 -15.18 2.51
C GLU A 3 -5.72 -15.57 1.11
N LEU A 4 -5.96 -14.73 0.10
CA LEU A 4 -5.63 -15.09 -1.28
C LEU A 4 -4.15 -15.48 -1.48
N PRO A 5 -3.16 -14.72 -0.97
CA PRO A 5 -1.75 -15.05 -1.17
C PRO A 5 -1.36 -16.43 -0.59
N GLU A 6 -1.88 -16.78 0.59
CA GLU A 6 -1.62 -18.08 1.19
C GLU A 6 -2.26 -19.22 0.39
N VAL A 7 -3.51 -19.03 -0.09
CA VAL A 7 -4.19 -20.04 -0.92
C VAL A 7 -3.48 -20.20 -2.27
N GLU A 8 -2.98 -19.12 -2.88
CA GLU A 8 -2.20 -19.20 -4.12
C GLU A 8 -0.86 -19.91 -3.90
N THR A 9 -0.22 -19.70 -2.75
CA THR A 9 1.00 -20.42 -2.37
C THR A 9 0.74 -21.92 -2.22
N VAL A 10 -0.36 -22.31 -1.56
CA VAL A 10 -0.79 -23.71 -1.47
C VAL A 10 -1.09 -24.29 -2.84
N ARG A 11 -1.83 -23.55 -3.69
CA ARG A 11 -2.14 -23.97 -5.06
C ARG A 11 -0.87 -24.32 -5.84
N ARG A 12 0.11 -23.40 -5.89
CA ARG A 12 1.40 -23.59 -6.58
C ARG A 12 2.18 -24.80 -6.05
N GLY A 13 2.21 -24.97 -4.72
CA GLY A 13 2.87 -26.11 -4.09
C GLY A 13 2.20 -27.43 -4.44
N LEU A 14 0.86 -27.49 -4.36
CA LEU A 14 0.11 -28.69 -4.70
C LEU A 14 0.21 -29.05 -6.17
N THR A 15 0.13 -28.06 -7.08
CA THR A 15 0.32 -28.30 -8.53
C THR A 15 1.63 -29.04 -8.79
N ARG A 16 2.75 -28.58 -8.21
CA ARG A 16 4.05 -29.25 -8.36
C ARG A 16 4.11 -30.65 -7.77
N LEU A 17 3.30 -30.94 -6.75
CA LEU A 17 3.33 -32.19 -6.04
C LEU A 17 2.41 -33.25 -6.66
N VAL A 18 1.22 -32.89 -7.11
CA VAL A 18 0.17 -33.87 -7.45
C VAL A 18 -0.45 -33.71 -8.84
N GLU A 19 -0.04 -32.72 -9.64
CA GLU A 19 -0.48 -32.64 -11.03
C GLU A 19 -0.04 -33.89 -11.80
N GLY A 20 -0.97 -34.48 -12.55
CA GLY A 20 -0.80 -35.76 -13.25
C GLY A 20 -0.92 -37.01 -12.37
N ALA A 21 -1.07 -36.88 -11.05
CA ALA A 21 -1.25 -38.03 -10.18
C ALA A 21 -2.67 -38.62 -10.30
N THR A 22 -2.75 -39.95 -10.33
CA THR A 22 -4.02 -40.69 -10.35
C THR A 22 -4.36 -41.19 -8.95
N ILE A 23 -5.61 -40.93 -8.52
CA ILE A 23 -6.18 -41.38 -7.26
C ILE A 23 -6.51 -42.87 -7.37
N ASP A 24 -5.95 -43.68 -6.48
CA ASP A 24 -6.32 -45.08 -6.32
C ASP A 24 -7.65 -45.21 -5.56
N HIS A 25 -7.74 -44.63 -4.38
CA HIS A 25 -8.97 -44.51 -3.59
C HIS A 25 -8.91 -43.32 -2.61
N VAL A 26 -10.01 -43.04 -1.93
CA VAL A 26 -10.13 -41.93 -0.98
C VAL A 26 -10.68 -42.42 0.35
N ASP A 27 -10.04 -42.02 1.44
CA ASP A 27 -10.53 -42.20 2.80
C ASP A 27 -11.11 -40.89 3.34
N VAL A 28 -12.34 -40.96 3.87
CA VAL A 28 -13.04 -39.83 4.49
C VAL A 28 -13.26 -40.15 5.96
N LEU A 29 -12.39 -39.61 6.82
CA LEU A 29 -12.41 -39.82 8.28
C LEU A 29 -13.36 -38.85 9.00
N TYR A 30 -13.79 -37.79 8.32
CA TYR A 30 -14.81 -36.86 8.81
C TYR A 30 -15.80 -36.49 7.72
N GLU A 31 -16.89 -37.24 7.64
CA GLU A 31 -17.92 -37.21 6.60
C GLU A 31 -18.49 -35.81 6.32
N LYS A 32 -18.70 -34.98 7.36
CA LYS A 32 -19.25 -33.62 7.22
C LYS A 32 -18.34 -32.64 6.46
N MET A 33 -17.16 -33.07 6.05
CA MET A 33 -16.21 -32.28 5.27
C MET A 33 -16.48 -32.34 3.77
N VAL A 34 -17.07 -33.43 3.28
CA VAL A 34 -17.29 -33.67 1.85
C VAL A 34 -18.77 -33.52 1.49
N ASP A 35 -18.99 -33.16 0.24
CA ASP A 35 -20.29 -33.08 -0.42
C ASP A 35 -20.04 -33.44 -1.90
N PRO A 36 -20.68 -34.47 -2.50
CA PRO A 36 -21.84 -35.22 -2.04
C PRO A 36 -21.56 -36.18 -0.87
N GLU A 37 -22.52 -37.06 -0.58
CA GLU A 37 -22.39 -38.13 0.42
C GLU A 37 -21.04 -38.89 0.29
N PRO A 38 -20.37 -39.23 1.40
CA PRO A 38 -19.01 -39.77 1.41
C PRO A 38 -18.76 -40.94 0.47
N GLU A 39 -19.62 -41.95 0.41
CA GLU A 39 -19.42 -43.10 -0.49
C GLU A 39 -19.49 -42.66 -1.96
N SER A 40 -20.44 -41.80 -2.31
CA SER A 40 -20.50 -41.21 -3.65
C SER A 40 -19.27 -40.38 -4.00
N PHE A 41 -18.74 -39.61 -3.04
CA PHE A 41 -17.51 -38.83 -3.21
C PHE A 41 -16.29 -39.72 -3.48
N LYS A 42 -16.15 -40.82 -2.74
CA LYS A 42 -15.06 -41.81 -2.91
C LYS A 42 -15.14 -42.49 -4.28
N GLU A 43 -16.31 -43.03 -4.64
CA GLU A 43 -16.51 -43.74 -5.90
C GLU A 43 -16.27 -42.84 -7.12
N GLN A 44 -16.73 -41.59 -7.09
CA GLN A 44 -16.53 -40.65 -8.20
C GLN A 44 -15.08 -40.23 -8.40
N LEU A 45 -14.27 -40.22 -7.33
CA LEU A 45 -12.85 -39.83 -7.38
C LEU A 45 -11.91 -41.01 -7.62
N LYS A 46 -12.39 -42.25 -7.46
CA LYS A 46 -11.60 -43.46 -7.72
C LYS A 46 -11.12 -43.49 -9.18
N GLY A 47 -9.82 -43.68 -9.37
CA GLY A 47 -9.20 -43.71 -10.70
C GLY A 47 -9.09 -42.35 -11.40
N LYS A 48 -9.49 -41.24 -10.77
CA LYS A 48 -9.40 -39.91 -11.37
C LYS A 48 -7.99 -39.36 -11.30
N THR A 49 -7.58 -38.66 -12.35
CA THR A 49 -6.29 -37.99 -12.45
C THR A 49 -6.46 -36.51 -12.19
N ILE A 50 -5.59 -35.94 -11.35
CA ILE A 50 -5.56 -34.49 -11.08
C ILE A 50 -4.88 -33.80 -12.27
N GLU A 51 -5.67 -33.18 -13.14
CA GLU A 51 -5.16 -32.51 -14.35
C GLU A 51 -4.60 -31.13 -14.05
N ALA A 52 -5.20 -30.39 -13.12
CA ALA A 52 -4.76 -29.06 -12.74
C ALA A 52 -5.29 -28.66 -11.36
N ILE A 53 -4.69 -27.63 -10.76
CA ILE A 53 -5.21 -27.01 -9.54
C ILE A 53 -5.29 -25.50 -9.75
N ASP A 54 -6.52 -24.99 -9.85
CA ASP A 54 -6.83 -23.57 -9.96
C ASP A 54 -7.17 -22.95 -8.60
N ARG A 55 -7.38 -21.63 -8.59
CA ARG A 55 -7.88 -20.88 -7.42
C ARG A 55 -8.91 -19.85 -7.84
N ARG A 56 -9.94 -19.69 -7.02
CA ARG A 56 -10.88 -18.56 -7.09
C ARG A 56 -11.10 -17.96 -5.71
N GLY A 57 -10.70 -16.71 -5.52
CA GLY A 57 -10.65 -16.07 -4.20
C GLY A 57 -9.82 -16.90 -3.22
N LYS A 58 -10.49 -17.49 -2.24
CA LYS A 58 -9.88 -18.34 -1.18
C LYS A 58 -10.24 -19.82 -1.32
N TYR A 59 -10.73 -20.23 -2.50
CA TYR A 59 -11.05 -21.61 -2.84
C TYR A 59 -9.95 -22.19 -3.75
N LEU A 60 -9.58 -23.44 -3.51
CA LEU A 60 -8.81 -24.29 -4.42
C LEU A 60 -9.79 -25.08 -5.28
N LEU A 61 -9.46 -25.26 -6.56
CA LEU A 61 -10.27 -26.03 -7.51
C LEU A 61 -9.37 -27.11 -8.10
N PHE A 62 -9.51 -28.34 -7.61
CA PHE A 62 -8.83 -29.48 -8.19
C PHE A 62 -9.61 -29.93 -9.41
N ARG A 63 -8.98 -29.83 -10.59
CA ARG A 63 -9.52 -30.26 -11.87
C ARG A 63 -9.12 -31.71 -12.08
N PHE A 64 -10.11 -32.55 -12.33
CA PHE A 64 -9.90 -33.94 -12.68
C PHE A 64 -10.34 -34.21 -14.11
N ASN A 65 -9.84 -35.30 -14.67
CA ASN A 65 -10.38 -35.85 -15.91
C ASN A 65 -11.88 -36.18 -15.79
N ASP A 66 -12.55 -36.32 -16.93
CA ASP A 66 -14.00 -36.55 -17.06
C ASP A 66 -14.87 -35.40 -16.51
N ASP A 67 -14.45 -34.15 -16.73
CA ASP A 67 -15.21 -32.95 -16.39
C ASP A 67 -15.62 -32.85 -14.91
N LEU A 68 -14.74 -33.25 -13.99
CA LEU A 68 -15.02 -33.20 -12.56
C LEU A 68 -14.10 -32.21 -11.85
N THR A 69 -14.66 -31.45 -10.90
CA THR A 69 -13.91 -30.49 -10.09
C THR A 69 -14.25 -30.65 -8.61
N MET A 70 -13.23 -30.72 -7.77
CA MET A 70 -13.39 -30.58 -6.32
C MET A 70 -13.04 -29.15 -5.90
N VAL A 71 -14.05 -28.44 -5.40
CA VAL A 71 -13.92 -27.11 -4.81
C VAL A 71 -13.61 -27.27 -3.32
N SER A 72 -12.39 -26.91 -2.91
CA SER A 72 -11.93 -27.00 -1.52
C SER A 72 -11.73 -25.62 -0.90
N HIS A 73 -12.15 -25.44 0.34
CA HIS A 73 -11.93 -24.21 1.10
C HIS A 73 -11.26 -24.49 2.45
N LEU A 74 -10.02 -24.02 2.63
CA LEU A 74 -9.18 -24.27 3.83
C LEU A 74 -9.73 -23.67 5.14
N ARG A 75 -10.56 -22.63 5.03
CA ARG A 75 -11.15 -21.91 6.18
C ARG A 75 -10.08 -21.36 7.13
N MET A 76 -10.03 -21.79 8.38
CA MET A 76 -9.17 -21.15 9.38
C MET A 76 -7.79 -21.79 9.46
N GLU A 77 -7.75 -23.13 9.52
CA GLU A 77 -6.56 -23.92 9.86
C GLU A 77 -6.43 -25.18 8.97
N GLY A 78 -7.21 -25.27 7.89
CA GLY A 78 -7.10 -26.33 6.91
C GLY A 78 -5.77 -26.30 6.17
N LYS A 79 -5.18 -27.47 5.95
CA LYS A 79 -3.90 -27.65 5.28
C LYS A 79 -3.93 -28.88 4.38
N TYR A 80 -3.12 -28.83 3.34
CA TYR A 80 -2.76 -30.00 2.56
C TYR A 80 -1.28 -30.31 2.71
N ASP A 81 -0.96 -31.58 2.72
CA ASP A 81 0.40 -32.11 2.64
C ASP A 81 0.42 -33.40 1.81
N VAL A 82 1.59 -33.75 1.29
CA VAL A 82 1.81 -34.98 0.54
C VAL A 82 2.87 -35.80 1.26
N GLN A 83 2.51 -37.04 1.60
CA GLN A 83 3.35 -37.96 2.37
C GLN A 83 3.44 -39.32 1.66
N PRO A 84 4.38 -40.20 2.02
CA PRO A 84 4.25 -41.62 1.73
C PRO A 84 2.92 -42.17 2.23
N ASP A 85 2.33 -43.12 1.49
CA ASP A 85 1.00 -43.63 1.79
C ASP A 85 0.90 -44.28 3.18
N ASP A 86 1.95 -45.00 3.57
CA ASP A 86 2.11 -45.70 4.85
C ASP A 86 2.46 -44.79 6.03
N ALA A 87 2.67 -43.48 5.80
CA ALA A 87 3.06 -42.56 6.85
C ALA A 87 1.96 -42.47 7.93
N PRO A 88 2.31 -42.37 9.23
CA PRO A 88 1.33 -42.33 10.31
C PRO A 88 0.26 -41.24 10.13
N ILE A 89 -1.01 -41.60 10.30
CA ILE A 89 -2.14 -40.68 10.21
C ILE A 89 -2.27 -39.92 11.53
N THR A 90 -2.29 -38.58 11.47
CA THR A 90 -2.48 -37.75 12.66
C THR A 90 -3.97 -37.58 12.99
N LYS A 91 -4.29 -37.29 14.26
CA LYS A 91 -5.67 -37.09 14.75
C LYS A 91 -6.48 -35.99 14.04
N HIS A 92 -5.81 -35.13 13.28
CA HIS A 92 -6.41 -34.00 12.58
C HIS A 92 -6.51 -34.23 11.07
N THR A 93 -6.13 -35.41 10.59
CA THR A 93 -6.32 -35.84 9.19
C THR A 93 -7.77 -36.25 9.01
N HIS A 94 -8.44 -35.70 8.00
CA HIS A 94 -9.88 -35.89 7.79
C HIS A 94 -10.24 -36.46 6.42
N VAL A 95 -9.41 -36.18 5.41
CA VAL A 95 -9.57 -36.73 4.06
C VAL A 95 -8.19 -37.12 3.55
N ILE A 96 -8.06 -38.32 2.97
CA ILE A 96 -6.82 -38.86 2.42
C ILE A 96 -7.11 -39.32 1.00
N PHE A 97 -6.37 -38.81 0.04
CA PHE A 97 -6.40 -39.26 -1.35
C PHE A 97 -5.16 -40.13 -1.57
N HIS A 98 -5.37 -41.43 -1.63
CA HIS A 98 -4.32 -42.42 -1.88
C HIS A 98 -3.99 -42.38 -3.37
N LEU A 99 -2.72 -42.15 -3.72
CA LEU A 99 -2.27 -42.05 -5.10
C LEU A 99 -1.65 -43.37 -5.55
N THR A 100 -1.79 -43.68 -6.83
CA THR A 100 -1.29 -44.91 -7.46
C THR A 100 0.24 -45.07 -7.42
N ASP A 101 0.99 -44.02 -7.11
CA ASP A 101 2.45 -44.01 -7.03
C ASP A 101 3.01 -44.16 -5.60
N GLY A 102 2.17 -44.59 -4.65
CA GLY A 102 2.56 -44.86 -3.27
C GLY A 102 2.65 -43.61 -2.38
N ARG A 103 2.13 -42.48 -2.84
CA ARG A 103 1.98 -41.24 -2.07
C ARG A 103 0.52 -41.03 -1.65
N ALA A 104 0.31 -40.20 -0.64
CA ALA A 104 -1.01 -39.77 -0.20
C ALA A 104 -1.07 -38.24 -0.11
N LEU A 105 -2.07 -37.63 -0.77
CA LEU A 105 -2.45 -36.24 -0.52
C LEU A 105 -3.41 -36.21 0.66
N ARG A 106 -3.05 -35.50 1.72
CA ARG A 106 -3.80 -35.48 2.98
C ARG A 106 -4.35 -34.09 3.24
N TYR A 107 -5.59 -34.03 3.73
CA TYR A 107 -6.18 -32.81 4.24
C TYR A 107 -6.30 -32.89 5.76
N THR A 108 -5.69 -31.92 6.43
CA THR A 108 -5.74 -31.79 7.89
C THR A 108 -6.44 -30.50 8.30
N ASP A 109 -7.25 -30.56 9.37
CA ASP A 109 -7.94 -29.38 9.92
C ASP A 109 -8.27 -29.59 11.41
N THR A 110 -7.55 -28.90 12.28
CA THR A 110 -7.75 -28.91 13.73
C THR A 110 -9.17 -28.50 14.15
N ARG A 111 -9.85 -27.67 13.35
CA ARG A 111 -11.16 -27.07 13.65
C ARG A 111 -12.31 -27.68 12.87
N LYS A 112 -12.03 -28.55 11.90
CA LYS A 112 -13.03 -29.24 11.06
C LYS A 112 -13.99 -28.30 10.32
N PHE A 113 -13.50 -27.12 9.93
CA PHE A 113 -14.30 -26.10 9.22
C PHE A 113 -14.17 -26.21 7.71
N GLY A 114 -13.09 -26.81 7.22
CA GLY A 114 -12.86 -27.11 5.81
C GLY A 114 -14.04 -27.80 5.15
N ARG A 115 -14.25 -27.51 3.87
CA ARG A 115 -15.27 -28.15 3.05
C ARG A 115 -14.70 -28.47 1.67
N MET A 116 -15.15 -29.58 1.11
CA MET A 116 -14.83 -30.07 -0.22
C MET A 116 -16.14 -30.40 -0.94
N ASN A 117 -16.43 -29.71 -2.04
CA ASN A 117 -17.60 -29.96 -2.86
C ASN A 117 -17.15 -30.54 -4.20
N LEU A 118 -17.59 -31.74 -4.55
CA LEU A 118 -17.30 -32.40 -5.83
C LEU A 118 -18.47 -32.17 -6.79
N LEU A 119 -18.17 -31.64 -7.96
CA LEU A 119 -19.20 -31.21 -8.91
C LEU A 119 -18.65 -31.17 -10.34
N LYS A 120 -19.56 -31.08 -11.32
CA LYS A 120 -19.18 -31.00 -12.73
C LYS A 120 -18.42 -29.71 -13.03
N THR A 121 -17.27 -29.82 -13.69
CA THR A 121 -16.45 -28.70 -14.14
C THR A 121 -17.29 -27.66 -14.89
N GLY A 122 -17.12 -26.39 -14.53
CA GLY A 122 -17.85 -25.25 -15.10
C GLY A 122 -19.15 -24.89 -14.36
N THR A 123 -19.60 -25.70 -13.40
CA THR A 123 -20.81 -25.42 -12.61
C THR A 123 -20.52 -24.83 -11.22
N GLU A 124 -19.23 -24.64 -10.86
CA GLU A 124 -18.78 -24.19 -9.53
C GLU A 124 -19.38 -22.84 -9.16
N SER A 125 -19.38 -21.90 -10.12
CA SER A 125 -19.90 -20.55 -9.94
C SER A 125 -21.42 -20.51 -9.78
N GLN A 126 -22.13 -21.59 -10.09
CA GLN A 126 -23.59 -21.65 -9.95
C GLN A 126 -24.00 -22.36 -8.66
N LEU A 127 -23.28 -23.42 -8.31
CA LEU A 127 -23.61 -24.34 -7.22
C LEU A 127 -22.97 -23.94 -5.89
N ILE A 128 -21.77 -23.36 -5.90
CA ILE A 128 -21.09 -22.93 -4.67
C ILE A 128 -21.53 -21.51 -4.32
N ALA A 129 -22.33 -21.38 -3.27
CA ALA A 129 -22.89 -20.09 -2.83
C ALA A 129 -21.84 -18.98 -2.66
N GLY A 130 -20.64 -19.34 -2.17
CA GLY A 130 -19.53 -18.41 -2.01
C GLY A 130 -18.87 -17.98 -3.33
N LEU A 131 -18.88 -18.82 -4.36
CA LEU A 131 -18.35 -18.49 -5.69
C LEU A 131 -19.38 -17.72 -6.54
N LYS A 132 -20.67 -18.01 -6.36
CA LYS A 132 -21.77 -17.43 -7.16
C LYS A 132 -21.86 -15.91 -7.11
N LYS A 133 -21.56 -15.31 -5.97
CA LYS A 133 -21.65 -13.85 -5.76
C LYS A 133 -20.29 -13.18 -5.68
N MET A 134 -19.21 -13.92 -5.93
CA MET A 134 -17.85 -13.46 -5.67
C MET A 134 -17.45 -12.29 -6.58
N GLY A 135 -16.90 -11.23 -5.99
CA GLY A 135 -16.36 -10.08 -6.70
C GLY A 135 -15.09 -10.42 -7.51
N PRO A 136 -14.58 -9.51 -8.34
CA PRO A 136 -13.41 -9.77 -9.19
C PRO A 136 -12.17 -10.19 -8.39
N GLU A 137 -11.25 -10.89 -9.07
CA GLU A 137 -9.89 -11.09 -8.56
C GLU A 137 -9.15 -9.74 -8.49
N PRO A 138 -8.23 -9.56 -7.53
CA PRO A 138 -7.45 -8.33 -7.39
C PRO A 138 -6.29 -8.28 -8.41
N THR A 139 -6.61 -8.31 -9.70
CA THR A 139 -5.66 -8.06 -10.81
C THR A 139 -6.03 -6.79 -11.56
N ALA A 140 -5.09 -6.25 -12.34
CA ALA A 140 -5.31 -5.00 -13.07
C ALA A 140 -6.48 -5.10 -14.08
N GLU A 141 -6.62 -6.27 -14.70
CA GLU A 141 -7.63 -6.58 -15.72
C GLU A 141 -9.02 -6.75 -15.11
N ALA A 142 -9.11 -7.45 -13.97
CA ALA A 142 -10.39 -7.81 -13.36
C ALA A 142 -10.93 -6.72 -12.41
N LEU A 143 -10.08 -6.13 -11.58
CA LEU A 143 -10.47 -5.11 -10.61
C LEU A 143 -10.25 -3.73 -11.23
N THR A 144 -11.19 -3.25 -12.05
CA THR A 144 -11.05 -1.94 -12.73
C THR A 144 -11.42 -0.76 -11.83
N VAL A 145 -10.87 0.42 -12.11
CA VAL A 145 -11.21 1.68 -11.41
C VAL A 145 -12.70 1.99 -11.55
N ASP A 146 -13.27 1.79 -12.74
CA ASP A 146 -14.69 1.95 -13.02
C ASP A 146 -15.56 1.04 -12.16
N TYR A 147 -15.17 -0.23 -12.03
CA TYR A 147 -15.87 -1.19 -11.19
C TYR A 147 -15.84 -0.74 -9.73
N MET A 148 -14.66 -0.39 -9.20
CA MET A 148 -14.52 0.05 -7.81
C MET A 148 -15.33 1.33 -7.53
N THR A 149 -15.25 2.32 -8.41
CA THR A 149 -16.02 3.57 -8.29
C THR A 149 -17.53 3.28 -8.19
N LYS A 150 -18.06 2.39 -9.05
CA LYS A 150 -19.49 2.04 -9.07
C LYS A 150 -19.96 1.31 -7.80
N ILE A 151 -19.17 0.39 -7.25
CA ILE A 151 -19.56 -0.37 -6.06
C ILE A 151 -19.38 0.46 -4.76
N PHE A 152 -18.36 1.33 -4.70
CA PHE A 152 -18.11 2.21 -3.55
C PHE A 152 -19.26 3.21 -3.39
N ALA A 153 -19.68 3.86 -4.47
CA ALA A 153 -20.78 4.84 -4.47
C ALA A 153 -22.11 4.28 -3.91
N LYS A 154 -22.32 2.96 -3.98
CA LYS A 154 -23.54 2.30 -3.50
C LYS A 154 -23.53 1.91 -2.03
N SER A 155 -22.38 2.00 -1.35
CA SER A 155 -22.21 1.45 0.01
C SER A 155 -21.94 2.53 1.05
N LYS A 156 -22.85 2.65 2.03
CA LYS A 156 -22.65 3.47 3.24
C LYS A 156 -21.90 2.74 4.35
N LYS A 157 -21.47 1.50 4.13
CA LYS A 157 -20.69 0.75 5.13
C LYS A 157 -19.31 1.38 5.28
N ALA A 158 -18.73 1.24 6.48
CA ALA A 158 -17.30 1.46 6.67
C ALA A 158 -16.48 0.64 5.66
N ILE A 159 -15.35 1.20 5.21
CA ILE A 159 -14.56 0.64 4.12
C ILE A 159 -13.94 -0.70 4.46
N LYS A 160 -13.48 -0.91 5.70
CA LYS A 160 -12.90 -2.20 6.10
C LYS A 160 -13.89 -3.37 5.96
N PRO A 161 -15.09 -3.35 6.57
CA PRO A 161 -16.05 -4.43 6.38
C PRO A 161 -16.56 -4.53 4.94
N PHE A 162 -16.55 -3.42 4.18
CA PHE A 162 -16.86 -3.45 2.76
C PHE A 162 -15.83 -4.26 1.96
N LEU A 163 -14.52 -4.04 2.18
CA LEU A 163 -13.44 -4.78 1.51
C LEU A 163 -13.33 -6.25 1.95
N LEU A 164 -13.77 -6.56 3.17
CA LEU A 164 -13.80 -7.95 3.67
C LEU A 164 -14.94 -8.78 3.06
N ASP A 165 -15.96 -8.15 2.50
CA ASP A 165 -17.05 -8.83 1.82
C ASP A 165 -16.57 -9.36 0.46
N GLN A 166 -16.47 -10.69 0.35
CA GLN A 166 -15.94 -11.37 -0.82
C GLN A 166 -16.80 -11.14 -2.08
N ASN A 167 -18.01 -10.60 -1.94
CA ASN A 167 -18.85 -10.23 -3.08
C ASN A 167 -18.39 -8.92 -3.75
N ASN A 168 -17.63 -8.09 -3.04
CA ASN A 168 -17.10 -6.84 -3.56
C ASN A 168 -15.74 -7.05 -4.21
N ILE A 169 -14.81 -7.70 -3.51
CA ILE A 169 -13.47 -8.03 -4.02
C ILE A 169 -13.08 -9.39 -3.46
N ALA A 170 -12.68 -10.32 -4.32
CA ALA A 170 -12.30 -11.65 -3.88
C ALA A 170 -10.94 -11.63 -3.17
N GLY A 171 -10.79 -12.51 -2.17
CA GLY A 171 -9.46 -12.87 -1.67
C GLY A 171 -8.90 -11.98 -0.56
N LEU A 172 -9.41 -10.77 -0.40
CA LEU A 172 -9.01 -9.88 0.69
C LEU A 172 -9.48 -10.43 2.04
N GLY A 173 -8.61 -10.43 3.04
CA GLY A 173 -8.96 -10.74 4.42
C GLY A 173 -8.44 -9.68 5.39
N ASN A 174 -8.27 -10.05 6.65
CA ASN A 174 -8.05 -9.08 7.71
C ASN A 174 -6.65 -8.45 7.65
N ILE A 175 -5.64 -9.21 7.20
CA ILE A 175 -4.26 -8.74 7.10
C ILE A 175 -4.15 -7.74 5.95
N TYR A 176 -4.44 -8.19 4.74
CA TYR A 176 -4.20 -7.39 3.55
C TYR A 176 -5.17 -6.20 3.45
N VAL A 177 -6.34 -6.22 4.10
CA VAL A 177 -7.19 -5.02 4.22
C VAL A 177 -6.57 -3.98 5.15
N ASP A 178 -5.98 -4.36 6.28
CA ASP A 178 -5.31 -3.40 7.17
C ASP A 178 -4.11 -2.74 6.45
N GLU A 179 -3.29 -3.56 5.78
CA GLU A 179 -2.12 -3.09 5.03
C GLU A 179 -2.51 -2.15 3.87
N THR A 180 -3.44 -2.58 3.01
CA THR A 180 -3.84 -1.77 1.84
C THR A 180 -4.52 -0.46 2.22
N LEU A 181 -5.29 -0.43 3.31
CA LEU A 181 -5.86 0.81 3.84
C LEU A 181 -4.78 1.75 4.39
N TRP A 182 -3.75 1.22 5.04
CA TRP A 182 -2.61 2.02 5.51
C TRP A 182 -1.78 2.59 4.36
N MET A 183 -1.50 1.77 3.35
CA MET A 183 -0.83 2.20 2.11
C MET A 183 -1.60 3.35 1.46
N SER A 184 -2.93 3.24 1.43
CA SER A 184 -3.82 4.21 0.77
C SER A 184 -4.26 5.39 1.64
N ARG A 185 -3.77 5.49 2.88
CA ARG A 185 -4.13 6.56 3.84
C ARG A 185 -5.64 6.67 4.10
N ILE A 186 -6.34 5.55 4.15
CA ILE A 186 -7.79 5.49 4.39
C ILE A 186 -8.05 5.00 5.81
N ASN A 187 -8.85 5.73 6.59
CA ASN A 187 -9.31 5.25 7.89
C ASN A 187 -10.22 4.02 7.71
N PRO A 188 -10.05 2.92 8.48
CA PRO A 188 -10.88 1.72 8.35
C PRO A 188 -12.37 1.94 8.63
N LEU A 189 -12.74 3.05 9.30
CA LEU A 189 -14.12 3.47 9.56
C LEU A 189 -14.68 4.42 8.50
N GLN A 190 -13.86 4.93 7.57
CA GLN A 190 -14.33 5.81 6.49
C GLN A 190 -15.44 5.11 5.70
N HIS A 191 -16.54 5.79 5.42
CA HIS A 191 -17.62 5.20 4.62
C HIS A 191 -17.15 5.00 3.17
N ALA A 192 -17.45 3.84 2.57
CA ALA A 192 -16.98 3.50 1.23
C ALA A 192 -17.43 4.52 0.17
N ASN A 193 -18.66 5.02 0.27
CA ASN A 193 -19.23 6.00 -0.66
C ASN A 193 -18.70 7.43 -0.50
N THR A 194 -17.80 7.71 0.45
CA THR A 194 -17.20 9.05 0.62
C THR A 194 -15.73 9.10 0.18
N ILE A 195 -15.16 7.97 -0.28
CA ILE A 195 -13.77 7.92 -0.71
C ILE A 195 -13.65 8.58 -2.10
N PRO A 196 -12.79 9.60 -2.26
CA PRO A 196 -12.67 10.36 -3.50
C PRO A 196 -12.02 9.52 -4.61
N ALA A 197 -12.25 9.90 -5.88
CA ALA A 197 -11.88 9.07 -7.02
C ALA A 197 -10.37 8.77 -7.12
N PHE A 198 -9.51 9.75 -6.83
CA PHE A 198 -8.05 9.54 -6.81
C PHE A 198 -7.65 8.50 -5.76
N ARG A 199 -8.35 8.47 -4.62
CA ARG A 199 -8.07 7.54 -3.52
C ARG A 199 -8.59 6.14 -3.80
N ILE A 200 -9.67 6.02 -4.58
CA ILE A 200 -10.12 4.72 -5.11
C ILE A 200 -9.06 4.13 -6.05
N ARG A 201 -8.45 4.94 -6.93
CA ARG A 201 -7.33 4.52 -7.79
C ARG A 201 -6.15 4.03 -6.96
N GLN A 202 -5.71 4.83 -5.98
CA GLN A 202 -4.63 4.45 -5.06
C GLN A 202 -4.93 3.14 -4.32
N LEU A 203 -6.15 2.99 -3.80
CA LEU A 203 -6.54 1.76 -3.10
C LEU A 203 -6.52 0.55 -4.00
N ARG A 204 -7.00 0.67 -5.24
CA ARG A 204 -6.91 -0.40 -6.25
C ARG A 204 -5.47 -0.83 -6.47
N ASP A 205 -4.59 0.13 -6.74
CA ASP A 205 -3.20 -0.15 -7.10
C ASP A 205 -2.43 -0.74 -5.91
N ASN A 206 -2.68 -0.23 -4.71
CA ASN A 206 -2.13 -0.79 -3.47
C ASN A 206 -2.65 -2.19 -3.18
N ILE A 207 -3.93 -2.50 -3.46
CA ILE A 207 -4.47 -3.86 -3.35
C ILE A 207 -3.73 -4.82 -4.29
N ILE A 208 -3.60 -4.46 -5.57
CA ILE A 208 -2.94 -5.31 -6.56
C ILE A 208 -1.47 -5.50 -6.21
N LYS A 209 -0.78 -4.42 -5.83
CA LYS A 209 0.63 -4.42 -5.42
C LYS A 209 0.86 -5.31 -4.20
N GLU A 210 0.09 -5.12 -3.14
CA GLU A 210 0.26 -5.85 -1.88
C GLU A 210 -0.04 -7.34 -2.05
N ILE A 211 -1.10 -7.69 -2.78
CA ILE A 211 -1.42 -9.08 -3.06
C ILE A 211 -0.33 -9.74 -3.91
N SER A 212 0.17 -9.06 -4.95
CA SER A 212 1.26 -9.58 -5.79
C SER A 212 2.55 -9.77 -4.99
N HIS A 213 2.87 -8.80 -4.13
CA HIS A 213 4.04 -8.84 -3.26
C HIS A 213 3.94 -10.00 -2.25
N ALA A 214 2.79 -10.15 -1.61
CA ALA A 214 2.53 -11.25 -0.68
C ALA A 214 2.60 -12.62 -1.36
N ILE A 215 2.10 -12.77 -2.59
CA ILE A 215 2.25 -14.01 -3.38
C ILE A 215 3.73 -14.30 -3.65
N SER A 216 4.54 -13.28 -4.00
CA SER A 216 5.98 -13.46 -4.23
C SER A 216 6.74 -13.85 -2.95
N GLY A 217 6.28 -13.37 -1.79
CA GLY A 217 6.79 -13.70 -0.46
C GLY A 217 6.23 -14.99 0.15
N HIS A 218 5.48 -15.79 -0.62
CA HIS A 218 4.82 -17.03 -0.19
C HIS A 218 3.80 -16.85 0.94
N GLY A 219 3.17 -15.66 1.03
CA GLY A 219 2.17 -15.33 2.05
C GLY A 219 2.74 -15.14 3.46
N THR A 220 1.83 -14.90 4.41
CA THR A 220 2.14 -14.66 5.82
C THR A 220 1.96 -15.90 6.69
N THR A 221 2.83 -16.06 7.68
CA THR A 221 2.69 -17.08 8.73
C THR A 221 2.42 -16.43 10.09
N VAL A 222 1.15 -16.16 10.41
CA VAL A 222 0.79 -15.46 11.67
C VAL A 222 0.40 -16.43 12.80
N HIS A 223 -0.15 -17.61 12.50
CA HIS A 223 -0.60 -18.56 13.53
C HIS A 223 -0.21 -20.02 13.23
N SER A 224 -0.46 -20.51 12.02
CA SER A 224 -0.19 -21.90 11.68
C SER A 224 -0.09 -22.16 10.17
N PHE A 225 0.02 -21.13 9.34
CA PHE A 225 0.16 -21.34 7.90
C PHE A 225 1.48 -22.04 7.58
N SER A 226 1.43 -23.04 6.71
CA SER A 226 2.60 -23.72 6.16
C SER A 226 2.33 -23.97 4.68
N THR A 227 3.36 -23.88 3.85
CA THR A 227 3.29 -24.22 2.42
C THR A 227 2.98 -25.72 2.26
N ALA A 228 2.68 -26.15 1.02
CA ALA A 228 2.49 -27.57 0.73
C ALA A 228 3.75 -28.43 1.02
N TYR A 229 4.92 -27.79 1.14
CA TYR A 229 6.18 -28.42 1.55
C TYR A 229 6.45 -28.33 3.07
N GLY A 230 5.52 -27.76 3.85
CA GLY A 230 5.67 -27.60 5.30
C GLY A 230 6.45 -26.35 5.73
N GLU A 231 6.94 -25.53 4.81
CA GLU A 231 7.71 -24.31 5.13
C GLU A 231 6.81 -23.15 5.56
N ALA A 232 7.32 -22.25 6.40
CA ALA A 232 6.61 -21.02 6.74
C ALA A 232 6.74 -20.00 5.59
N GLY A 233 5.63 -19.33 5.24
CA GLY A 233 5.68 -18.10 4.44
C GLY A 233 6.55 -17.04 5.14
N GLN A 234 7.18 -16.14 4.38
CA GLN A 234 8.16 -15.18 4.88
C GLN A 234 7.62 -13.73 4.96
N PHE A 235 6.39 -13.49 4.47
CA PHE A 235 5.86 -12.13 4.30
C PHE A 235 5.51 -11.39 5.60
N GLN A 236 5.38 -12.09 6.73
CA GLN A 236 5.08 -11.46 8.03
C GLN A 236 6.10 -10.39 8.44
N ASN A 237 7.34 -10.48 7.95
CA ASN A 237 8.41 -9.53 8.26
C ASN A 237 8.28 -8.20 7.48
N GLN A 238 7.31 -8.11 6.56
CA GLN A 238 7.13 -6.96 5.67
C GLN A 238 5.83 -6.18 5.95
N LEU A 239 5.11 -6.53 7.01
CA LEU A 239 3.86 -5.88 7.40
C LEU A 239 4.10 -4.48 8.00
N ASN A 240 3.31 -3.50 7.58
CA ASN A 240 3.43 -2.11 8.02
C ASN A 240 2.61 -1.82 9.27
N VAL A 241 1.45 -2.45 9.44
CA VAL A 241 0.54 -2.18 10.56
C VAL A 241 -0.01 -3.44 11.23
N TYR A 242 -0.26 -4.50 10.48
CA TYR A 242 -0.94 -5.67 11.03
C TYR A 242 -0.09 -6.36 12.09
N GLY A 243 -0.65 -6.56 13.29
CA GLY A 243 0.06 -7.17 14.41
C GLY A 243 1.03 -6.24 15.14
N ARG A 244 1.21 -4.99 14.69
CA ARG A 244 2.24 -4.05 15.18
C ARG A 244 1.71 -3.02 16.18
N LYS A 245 0.67 -3.36 16.96
CA LYS A 245 0.05 -2.44 17.93
C LYS A 245 1.12 -1.88 18.89
N GLY A 246 1.20 -0.55 18.99
CA GLY A 246 2.14 0.16 19.87
C GLY A 246 3.50 0.44 19.24
N GLU A 247 3.85 -0.21 18.14
CA GLU A 247 5.07 0.10 17.40
C GLU A 247 4.95 1.42 16.62
N PRO A 248 6.05 2.15 16.38
CA PRO A 248 6.03 3.36 15.58
C PRO A 248 5.67 3.05 14.12
N CYS A 249 4.70 3.80 13.58
CA CYS A 249 4.38 3.79 12.15
C CYS A 249 5.62 4.09 11.32
N VAL A 250 5.93 3.26 10.32
CA VAL A 250 7.11 3.42 9.46
C VAL A 250 7.07 4.70 8.61
N ARG A 251 5.90 5.33 8.45
CA ARG A 251 5.72 6.58 7.69
C ARG A 251 5.92 7.83 8.56
N CYS A 252 5.32 7.88 9.75
CA CYS A 252 5.24 9.11 10.55
C CYS A 252 5.73 8.98 12.01
N GLY A 253 6.05 7.76 12.47
CA GLY A 253 6.48 7.49 13.84
C GLY A 253 5.36 7.42 14.89
N THR A 254 4.12 7.82 14.57
CA THR A 254 2.99 7.68 15.50
C THR A 254 2.73 6.21 15.82
N PRO A 255 2.52 5.82 17.09
CA PRO A 255 2.23 4.44 17.45
C PRO A 255 1.02 3.88 16.71
N ILE A 256 1.12 2.64 16.22
CA ILE A 256 0.01 1.93 15.58
C ILE A 256 -1.05 1.57 16.62
N GLU A 257 -2.31 1.88 16.30
CA GLU A 257 -3.45 1.54 17.14
C GLU A 257 -4.11 0.25 16.69
N LYS A 258 -4.79 -0.40 17.64
CA LYS A 258 -5.63 -1.57 17.38
C LYS A 258 -7.02 -1.35 17.94
N THR A 259 -8.02 -1.42 17.08
CA THR A 259 -9.44 -1.34 17.43
C THR A 259 -10.21 -2.55 16.91
N LYS A 260 -11.54 -2.57 17.10
CA LYS A 260 -12.43 -3.61 16.57
C LYS A 260 -13.41 -2.98 15.59
N VAL A 261 -13.36 -3.41 14.33
CA VAL A 261 -14.32 -2.98 13.28
C VAL A 261 -15.04 -4.22 12.78
N ALA A 262 -16.37 -4.23 12.84
CA ALA A 262 -17.20 -5.38 12.46
C ALA A 262 -16.72 -6.72 13.06
N GLN A 263 -16.43 -6.72 14.37
CA GLN A 263 -15.92 -7.87 15.13
C GLN A 263 -14.51 -8.37 14.73
N ARG A 264 -13.78 -7.63 13.89
CA ARG A 264 -12.41 -7.97 13.48
C ARG A 264 -11.39 -7.01 14.12
N GLY A 265 -10.31 -7.56 14.64
CA GLY A 265 -9.16 -6.76 15.09
C GLY A 265 -8.60 -5.97 13.91
N THR A 266 -8.39 -4.67 14.10
CA THR A 266 -8.07 -3.71 13.04
C THR A 266 -6.91 -2.86 13.46
N HIS A 267 -5.84 -2.88 12.68
CA HIS A 267 -4.61 -2.13 12.93
C HIS A 267 -4.52 -0.98 11.93
N PHE A 268 -4.21 0.21 12.43
CA PHE A 268 -4.11 1.41 11.59
C PHE A 268 -3.24 2.47 12.29
N CYS A 269 -2.72 3.42 11.52
CA CYS A 269 -2.03 4.58 12.06
C CYS A 269 -3.02 5.75 12.24
N PRO A 270 -3.27 6.26 13.45
CA PRO A 270 -4.25 7.33 13.68
C PRO A 270 -3.88 8.66 13.02
N ALA A 271 -2.58 8.95 12.89
CA ALA A 271 -2.10 10.15 12.20
C ALA A 271 -2.19 10.05 10.67
N CYS A 272 -1.74 8.96 10.06
CA CYS A 272 -1.75 8.80 8.60
C CYS A 272 -3.12 8.44 8.02
N GLN A 273 -4.02 7.89 8.83
CA GLN A 273 -5.35 7.44 8.42
C GLN A 273 -6.40 8.15 9.28
N ALA A 274 -6.33 9.48 9.37
CA ALA A 274 -7.32 10.27 10.09
C ALA A 274 -8.71 10.09 9.45
N LEU A 275 -9.75 9.91 10.28
CA LEU A 275 -11.13 9.84 9.82
C LEU A 275 -11.59 11.23 9.37
N GLN A 276 -12.22 11.31 8.22
CA GLN A 276 -12.69 12.58 7.65
C GLN A 276 -14.21 12.56 7.53
N GLU A 277 -14.86 13.60 8.04
CA GLU A 277 -16.32 13.76 7.94
C GLU A 277 -16.75 13.87 6.47
N ILE A 278 -16.04 14.71 5.71
CA ILE A 278 -16.17 14.84 4.26
C ILE A 278 -14.76 14.81 3.68
N PRO A 279 -14.33 13.70 3.06
CA PRO A 279 -13.07 13.65 2.34
C PRO A 279 -13.02 14.65 1.20
N SER A 280 -11.87 15.27 1.00
CA SER A 280 -11.68 16.21 -0.11
C SER A 280 -11.42 15.46 -1.41
N GLU A 281 -12.01 15.94 -2.51
CA GLU A 281 -11.68 15.49 -3.87
C GLU A 281 -10.32 16.01 -4.36
N THR A 282 -9.75 17.01 -3.67
CA THR A 282 -8.42 17.53 -3.96
C THR A 282 -7.34 16.60 -3.43
N MET A 283 -6.49 16.13 -4.32
CA MET A 283 -5.27 15.44 -3.97
C MET A 283 -4.14 16.43 -3.70
N VAL A 284 -3.42 16.24 -2.60
CA VAL A 284 -2.20 16.98 -2.28
C VAL A 284 -0.99 16.07 -2.49
N LEU A 285 -0.17 16.39 -3.49
CA LEU A 285 1.09 15.71 -3.78
C LEU A 285 2.26 16.44 -3.10
N GLY A 286 2.98 15.77 -2.20
CA GLY A 286 4.23 16.26 -1.66
C GLY A 286 5.37 16.06 -2.64
N LEU A 287 5.97 17.13 -3.15
CA LEU A 287 7.13 17.08 -4.03
C LEU A 287 8.41 17.33 -3.23
N THR A 288 9.33 16.38 -3.26
CA THR A 288 10.61 16.46 -2.55
C THR A 288 11.78 15.98 -3.40
N GLY A 289 13.00 16.10 -2.87
CA GLY A 289 14.22 15.73 -3.58
C GLY A 289 15.46 16.11 -2.77
N GLY A 290 16.63 15.67 -3.26
CA GLY A 290 17.90 16.18 -2.78
C GLY A 290 18.19 17.59 -3.31
N ILE A 291 19.07 18.34 -2.63
CA ILE A 291 19.62 19.57 -3.20
C ILE A 291 20.19 19.29 -4.60
N ALA A 292 19.93 20.18 -5.56
CA ALA A 292 20.32 20.03 -6.97
C ALA A 292 19.76 18.78 -7.71
N SER A 293 18.76 18.08 -7.16
CA SER A 293 18.19 16.90 -7.83
C SER A 293 17.25 17.22 -9.00
N GLY A 294 16.86 18.49 -9.18
CA GLY A 294 15.96 18.94 -10.26
C GLY A 294 14.49 19.07 -9.85
N LYS A 295 14.17 19.03 -8.55
CA LYS A 295 12.83 19.29 -8.00
C LYS A 295 12.15 20.53 -8.58
N SER A 296 12.85 21.66 -8.66
CA SER A 296 12.31 22.92 -9.20
C SER A 296 11.90 22.81 -10.67
N MET A 297 12.54 21.94 -11.45
CA MET A 297 12.14 21.69 -12.85
C MET A 297 10.80 20.94 -12.91
N VAL A 298 10.60 19.94 -12.04
CA VAL A 298 9.32 19.22 -11.92
C VAL A 298 8.22 20.13 -11.38
N SER A 299 8.52 20.95 -10.38
CA SER A 299 7.61 21.96 -9.82
C SER A 299 7.18 22.98 -10.89
N ALA A 300 8.12 23.48 -11.70
CA ALA A 300 7.82 24.34 -12.82
C ALA A 300 6.95 23.65 -13.89
N PHE A 301 7.21 22.37 -14.18
CA PHE A 301 6.40 21.60 -15.12
C PHE A 301 4.94 21.46 -14.66
N PHE A 302 4.68 21.21 -13.37
CA PHE A 302 3.32 21.24 -12.83
C PHE A 302 2.67 22.61 -12.98
N LYS A 303 3.41 23.68 -12.67
CA LYS A 303 2.93 25.06 -12.79
C LYS A 303 2.55 25.43 -14.24
N THR A 304 3.33 25.00 -15.24
CA THR A 304 2.99 25.24 -16.66
C THR A 304 1.72 24.50 -17.10
N HIS A 305 1.29 23.48 -16.37
CA HIS A 305 0.04 22.75 -16.60
C HIS A 305 -1.11 23.21 -15.69
N GLY A 306 -0.99 24.41 -15.10
CA GLY A 306 -2.05 25.01 -14.29
C GLY A 306 -2.24 24.38 -12.91
N VAL A 307 -1.32 23.51 -12.46
CA VAL A 307 -1.39 22.89 -11.14
C VAL A 307 -0.87 23.88 -10.09
N PRO A 308 -1.67 24.23 -9.06
CA PRO A 308 -1.23 25.11 -7.99
C PRO A 308 -0.07 24.52 -7.19
N ILE A 309 0.92 25.35 -6.88
CA ILE A 309 2.10 25.00 -6.10
C ILE A 309 2.05 25.76 -4.77
N ILE A 310 2.12 25.03 -3.66
CA ILE A 310 2.42 25.57 -2.33
C ILE A 310 3.92 25.37 -2.10
N ASP A 311 4.70 26.44 -2.23
CA ASP A 311 6.16 26.40 -2.06
C ASP A 311 6.53 26.64 -0.58
N ALA A 312 7.11 25.64 0.07
CA ALA A 312 7.51 25.72 1.48
C ALA A 312 8.55 26.83 1.73
N ASP A 313 9.47 27.06 0.79
CA ASP A 313 10.50 28.10 0.92
C ASP A 313 9.88 29.48 0.81
N GLN A 314 8.89 29.65 -0.09
CA GLN A 314 8.12 30.89 -0.20
C GLN A 314 7.30 31.15 1.08
N VAL A 315 6.55 30.16 1.56
CA VAL A 315 5.76 30.26 2.80
C VAL A 315 6.66 30.62 3.99
N ALA A 316 7.85 30.01 4.08
CA ALA A 316 8.83 30.35 5.12
C ALA A 316 9.30 31.82 5.05
N ARG A 317 9.21 32.48 3.88
CA ARG A 317 9.45 33.94 3.77
C ARG A 317 8.24 34.75 4.21
N GLU A 318 7.05 34.32 3.82
CA GLU A 318 5.78 35.00 4.10
C GLU A 318 5.49 35.06 5.60
N VAL A 319 5.82 34.01 6.37
CA VAL A 319 5.56 33.97 7.82
C VAL A 319 6.49 34.88 8.64
N VAL A 320 7.52 35.48 8.03
CA VAL A 320 8.50 36.38 8.68
C VAL A 320 8.58 37.76 8.01
N VAL A 321 7.56 38.16 7.26
CA VAL A 321 7.47 39.53 6.72
C VAL A 321 7.31 40.57 7.84
N PRO A 322 7.66 41.85 7.61
CA PRO A 322 7.45 42.92 8.58
C PRO A 322 6.02 42.92 9.16
N GLY A 323 5.91 42.98 10.49
CA GLY A 323 4.63 42.95 11.19
C GLY A 323 4.06 41.55 11.46
N SER A 324 4.71 40.47 11.01
CA SER A 324 4.26 39.11 11.31
C SER A 324 4.61 38.67 12.74
N THR A 325 3.83 37.72 13.26
CA THR A 325 4.13 37.06 14.54
C THR A 325 5.48 36.33 14.49
N GLY A 326 5.82 35.72 13.34
CA GLY A 326 7.08 35.00 13.17
C GLY A 326 8.29 35.92 13.31
N LEU A 327 8.28 37.07 12.63
CA LEU A 327 9.39 38.02 12.72
C LEU A 327 9.57 38.55 14.14
N THR A 328 8.45 38.86 14.82
CA THR A 328 8.45 39.32 16.21
C THR A 328 9.07 38.29 17.15
N GLN A 329 8.70 37.01 17.02
CA GLN A 329 9.23 35.93 17.86
C GLN A 329 10.72 35.66 17.60
N ILE A 330 11.15 35.69 16.34
CA ILE A 330 12.57 35.53 15.99
C ILE A 330 13.37 36.70 16.56
N GLN A 331 12.89 37.93 16.42
CA GLN A 331 13.54 39.12 16.97
C GLN A 331 13.67 39.05 18.50
N GLN A 332 12.62 38.63 19.21
CA GLN A 332 12.68 38.44 20.67
C GLN A 332 13.71 37.38 21.08
N THR A 333 13.95 36.37 20.24
CA THR A 333 14.83 35.24 20.53
C THR A 333 16.29 35.51 20.17
N PHE A 334 16.52 36.15 19.02
CA PHE A 334 17.85 36.33 18.41
C PHE A 334 18.33 37.79 18.44
N GLY A 335 17.52 38.72 18.91
CA GLY A 335 17.86 40.13 19.07
C GLY A 335 17.60 40.99 17.84
N TRP A 336 17.90 42.28 17.95
CA TRP A 336 17.66 43.27 16.88
C TRP A 336 18.69 43.19 15.74
N GLN A 337 19.83 42.53 15.95
CA GLN A 337 20.91 42.43 14.94
C GLN A 337 20.53 41.63 13.69
N ILE A 338 19.39 40.93 13.71
CA ILE A 338 18.84 40.19 12.57
C ILE A 338 17.76 40.96 11.82
N ILE A 339 17.51 42.23 12.16
CA ILE A 339 16.51 43.08 11.51
C ILE A 339 17.23 44.17 10.71
N GLN A 340 16.90 44.28 9.43
CA GLN A 340 17.39 45.33 8.54
C GLN A 340 16.72 46.68 8.87
N PRO A 341 17.31 47.81 8.43
CA PRO A 341 16.72 49.13 8.67
C PRO A 341 15.31 49.33 8.11
N ASP A 342 14.94 48.57 7.06
CA ASP A 342 13.60 48.57 6.46
C ASP A 342 12.58 47.69 7.24
N GLY A 343 13.00 47.11 8.36
CA GLY A 343 12.20 46.22 9.20
C GLY A 343 12.12 44.78 8.70
N THR A 344 12.82 44.42 7.62
CA THR A 344 12.85 43.05 7.10
C THR A 344 13.89 42.17 7.81
N LEU A 345 13.72 40.85 7.73
CA LEU A 345 14.66 39.89 8.30
C LEU A 345 15.99 39.85 7.51
N ASP A 346 17.11 40.09 8.19
CA ASP A 346 18.45 39.77 7.69
C ASP A 346 18.72 38.27 7.84
N ARG A 347 18.49 37.54 6.74
CA ARG A 347 18.71 36.10 6.65
C ARG A 347 20.18 35.71 6.77
N LYS A 348 21.12 36.57 6.35
CA LYS A 348 22.56 36.28 6.44
C LYS A 348 23.03 36.41 7.89
N ALA A 349 22.59 37.46 8.59
CA ALA A 349 22.85 37.62 10.01
C ALA A 349 22.24 36.48 10.83
N LEU A 350 20.96 36.15 10.59
CA LEU A 350 20.30 35.03 11.27
C LEU A 350 21.00 33.69 10.96
N GLY A 351 21.35 33.47 9.68
CA GLY A 351 22.09 32.27 9.26
C GLY A 351 23.42 32.12 9.98
N SER A 352 24.15 33.21 10.20
CA SER A 352 25.44 33.19 10.91
C SER A 352 25.29 32.87 12.41
N LEU A 353 24.17 33.23 13.03
CA LEU A 353 23.87 32.91 14.42
C LEU A 353 23.41 31.46 14.61
N VAL A 354 22.74 30.90 13.60
CA VAL A 354 22.07 29.59 13.70
C VAL A 354 22.89 28.45 13.11
N PHE A 355 23.67 28.71 12.05
CA PHE A 355 24.40 27.67 11.34
C PHE A 355 25.56 27.13 12.19
N GLY A 356 25.60 25.81 12.37
CA GLY A 356 26.59 25.16 13.24
C GLY A 356 26.29 25.23 14.74
N GLN A 357 25.15 25.82 15.13
CA GLN A 357 24.71 25.90 16.54
C GLN A 357 23.40 25.12 16.75
N PRO A 358 23.46 23.86 17.24
CA PRO A 358 22.28 23.00 17.36
C PRO A 358 21.14 23.60 18.22
N GLU A 359 21.47 24.26 19.32
CA GLU A 359 20.48 24.87 20.21
C GLU A 359 19.77 26.08 19.58
N ALA A 360 20.53 26.94 18.89
CA ALA A 360 19.98 28.08 18.16
C ALA A 360 19.07 27.62 17.03
N LEU A 361 19.47 26.58 16.29
CA LEU A 361 18.65 25.97 15.24
C LEU A 361 17.36 25.36 15.80
N ALA A 362 17.43 24.68 16.96
CA ALA A 362 16.25 24.14 17.63
C ALA A 362 15.27 25.25 18.02
N LYS A 363 15.75 26.38 18.57
CA LYS A 363 14.91 27.55 18.90
C LYS A 363 14.26 28.15 17.66
N LEU A 364 15.01 28.34 16.57
CA LEU A 364 14.46 28.85 15.32
C LEU A 364 13.38 27.91 14.77
N ASN A 365 13.63 26.60 14.76
CA ASN A 365 12.67 25.60 14.29
C ASN A 365 11.40 25.56 15.15
N ALA A 366 11.51 25.73 16.47
CA ALA A 366 10.37 25.79 17.37
C ALA A 366 9.43 26.97 17.08
N ILE A 367 9.98 28.09 16.56
CA ILE A 367 9.21 29.26 16.12
C ILE A 367 8.64 29.03 14.71
N MET A 368 9.49 28.62 13.78
CA MET A 368 9.14 28.60 12.35
C MET A 368 8.23 27.45 11.95
N LEU A 369 8.46 26.23 12.45
CA LEU A 369 7.73 25.05 11.99
C LEU A 369 6.21 25.15 12.22
N PRO A 370 5.69 25.56 13.40
CA PRO A 370 4.25 25.70 13.60
C PRO A 370 3.63 26.75 12.68
N LEU A 371 4.31 27.88 12.45
CA LEU A 371 3.82 28.96 11.59
C LEU A 371 3.77 28.52 10.12
N ILE A 372 4.82 27.86 9.62
CA ILE A 372 4.85 27.31 8.26
C ILE A 372 3.75 26.27 8.09
N GLN A 373 3.62 25.33 9.03
CA GLN A 373 2.58 24.28 8.97
C GLN A 373 1.18 24.88 8.95
N ALA A 374 0.90 25.89 9.79
CA ALA A 374 -0.39 26.57 9.81
C ALA A 374 -0.68 27.28 8.47
N ALA A 375 0.29 28.02 7.92
CA ALA A 375 0.15 28.70 6.64
C ALA A 375 -0.07 27.73 5.47
N VAL A 376 0.74 26.67 5.38
CA VAL A 376 0.60 25.60 4.38
C VAL A 376 -0.77 24.93 4.50
N THR A 377 -1.20 24.57 5.71
CA THR A 377 -2.51 23.94 5.94
C THR A 377 -3.66 24.86 5.53
N ALA A 378 -3.55 26.17 5.79
CA ALA A 378 -4.55 27.15 5.36
C ALA A 378 -4.63 27.28 3.83
N GLN A 379 -3.48 27.26 3.14
CA GLN A 379 -3.45 27.24 1.67
C GLN A 379 -4.05 25.96 1.11
N MET A 380 -3.67 24.78 1.64
CA MET A 380 -4.28 23.50 1.27
C MET A 380 -5.80 23.50 1.47
N ALA A 381 -6.28 24.01 2.61
CA ALA A 381 -7.70 24.11 2.89
C ALA A 381 -8.45 25.02 1.90
N THR A 382 -7.80 26.09 1.44
CA THR A 382 -8.36 26.97 0.39
C THR A 382 -8.55 26.20 -0.92
N TYR A 383 -7.53 25.48 -1.39
CA TYR A 383 -7.65 24.70 -2.63
C TYR A 383 -8.64 23.54 -2.51
N ARG A 384 -8.71 22.90 -1.34
CA ARG A 384 -9.73 21.87 -1.03
C ARG A 384 -11.14 22.43 -1.13
N LYS A 385 -11.39 23.64 -0.62
CA LYS A 385 -12.70 24.33 -0.76
C LYS A 385 -13.03 24.68 -2.21
N GLN A 386 -12.00 24.94 -3.03
CA GLN A 386 -12.15 25.22 -4.45
C GLN A 386 -12.29 23.95 -5.31
N ASN A 387 -12.19 22.76 -4.71
CA ASN A 387 -12.19 21.46 -5.41
C ASN A 387 -11.15 21.39 -6.53
N VAL A 388 -9.98 21.99 -6.33
CA VAL A 388 -8.86 21.82 -7.28
C VAL A 388 -8.48 20.34 -7.32
N PRO A 389 -8.36 19.70 -8.50
CA PRO A 389 -8.14 18.25 -8.55
C PRO A 389 -6.79 17.83 -7.94
N LEU A 390 -5.74 18.61 -8.18
CA LEU A 390 -4.37 18.33 -7.74
C LEU A 390 -3.69 19.62 -7.25
N VAL A 391 -3.02 19.54 -6.12
CA VAL A 391 -2.15 20.59 -5.57
C VAL A 391 -0.79 19.99 -5.25
N VAL A 392 0.29 20.69 -5.58
CA VAL A 392 1.66 20.25 -5.25
C VAL A 392 2.16 21.04 -4.05
N TYR A 393 2.53 20.34 -2.98
CA TYR A 393 3.28 20.90 -1.87
C TYR A 393 4.77 20.68 -2.11
N ASP A 394 5.46 21.74 -2.54
CA ASP A 394 6.87 21.68 -2.89
C ASP A 394 7.75 21.95 -1.65
N ALA A 395 8.40 20.91 -1.13
CA ALA A 395 9.22 20.98 0.08
C ALA A 395 10.49 20.11 -0.03
N PRO A 396 11.69 20.72 -0.13
CA PRO A 396 12.96 19.98 -0.10
C PRO A 396 13.13 19.16 1.19
N THR A 397 12.64 19.70 2.32
CA THR A 397 12.73 19.11 3.66
C THR A 397 11.39 18.51 4.12
N LEU A 398 10.65 17.87 3.21
CA LEU A 398 9.30 17.37 3.45
C LEU A 398 9.23 16.40 4.64
N PHE A 399 10.22 15.51 4.78
CA PHE A 399 10.25 14.52 5.86
C PHE A 399 10.73 15.15 7.17
N GLU A 400 11.78 15.95 7.09
CA GLU A 400 12.44 16.62 8.21
C GLU A 400 11.49 17.61 8.91
N SER A 401 10.63 18.27 8.13
CA SER A 401 9.59 19.20 8.63
C SER A 401 8.29 18.51 9.06
N LYS A 402 8.24 17.16 9.03
CA LYS A 402 7.02 16.36 9.24
C LYS A 402 5.88 16.69 8.27
N GLY A 403 6.19 17.29 7.12
CA GLY A 403 5.21 17.60 6.07
C GLY A 403 4.61 16.36 5.39
N ALA A 404 5.28 15.20 5.48
CA ALA A 404 4.81 13.92 4.94
C ALA A 404 3.41 13.49 5.44
N SER A 405 2.98 13.96 6.62
CA SER A 405 1.64 13.68 7.16
C SER A 405 0.55 14.61 6.62
N LEU A 406 0.91 15.69 5.91
CA LEU A 406 -0.03 16.67 5.37
C LEU A 406 -0.47 16.35 3.93
N VAL A 407 0.22 15.41 3.28
CA VAL A 407 0.05 15.08 1.86
C VAL A 407 -0.56 13.69 1.68
N ASP A 408 -1.16 13.47 0.52
CA ASP A 408 -1.81 12.21 0.14
C ASP A 408 -0.83 11.23 -0.50
N GLU A 409 0.11 11.74 -1.30
CA GLU A 409 1.26 10.99 -1.85
C GLU A 409 2.53 11.83 -1.80
N ILE A 410 3.68 11.15 -1.89
CA ILE A 410 5.00 11.75 -1.92
C ILE A 410 5.71 11.37 -3.22
N MET A 411 6.06 12.37 -4.01
CA MET A 411 6.92 12.26 -5.18
C MET A 411 8.33 12.75 -4.84
N VAL A 412 9.33 11.89 -5.03
CA VAL A 412 10.74 12.25 -4.91
C VAL A 412 11.40 12.35 -6.27
N VAL A 413 12.09 13.47 -6.52
CA VAL A 413 12.98 13.62 -7.67
C VAL A 413 14.37 13.13 -7.28
N SER A 414 14.74 11.99 -7.87
CA SER A 414 15.96 11.24 -7.60
C SER A 414 17.05 11.51 -8.63
N LEU A 415 18.30 11.35 -8.19
CA LEU A 415 19.50 11.56 -8.98
C LEU A 415 20.66 10.81 -8.31
N PRO A 416 21.54 10.13 -9.07
CA PRO A 416 22.78 9.56 -8.52
C PRO A 416 23.63 10.61 -7.76
N GLU A 417 24.29 10.20 -6.67
CA GLU A 417 25.01 11.10 -5.76
C GLU A 417 26.17 11.82 -6.45
N ASP A 418 26.89 11.15 -7.35
CA ASP A 418 27.97 11.71 -8.15
C ASP A 418 27.47 12.84 -9.08
N ILE A 419 26.34 12.62 -9.76
CA ILE A 419 25.70 13.65 -10.60
C ILE A 419 25.14 14.78 -9.74
N GLN A 420 24.58 14.47 -8.57
CA GLN A 420 24.05 15.45 -7.62
C GLN A 420 25.16 16.41 -7.14
N LEU A 421 26.31 15.86 -6.75
CA LEU A 421 27.47 16.61 -6.31
C LEU A 421 27.99 17.51 -7.42
N ALA A 422 28.19 16.98 -8.63
CA ALA A 422 28.64 17.75 -9.78
C ALA A 422 27.68 18.90 -10.13
N ARG A 423 26.37 18.66 -10.12
CA ARG A 423 25.36 19.70 -10.37
C ARG A 423 25.35 20.77 -9.29
N LEU A 424 25.50 20.39 -8.01
CA LEU A 424 25.54 21.34 -6.90
C LEU A 424 26.77 22.25 -6.99
N MET A 425 27.95 21.65 -7.24
CA MET A 425 29.19 22.40 -7.41
C MET A 425 29.10 23.38 -8.58
N ALA A 426 28.55 22.95 -9.72
CA ALA A 426 28.38 23.81 -10.89
C ALA A 426 27.37 24.96 -10.65
N ARG A 427 26.26 24.67 -9.96
CA ARG A 427 25.20 25.66 -9.68
C ARG A 427 25.62 26.71 -8.66
N ASP A 428 26.26 26.29 -7.58
CA ASP A 428 26.57 27.16 -6.43
C ASP A 428 28.02 27.66 -6.43
N GLN A 429 28.86 27.20 -7.39
CA GLN A 429 30.29 27.51 -7.48
C GLN A 429 31.05 27.19 -6.18
N THR A 430 30.77 26.04 -5.58
CA THR A 430 31.34 25.62 -4.28
C THR A 430 32.37 24.50 -4.40
N THR A 431 33.20 24.34 -3.38
CA THR A 431 34.09 23.18 -3.25
C THR A 431 33.31 21.88 -3.07
N GLU A 432 33.93 20.75 -3.38
CA GLU A 432 33.37 19.43 -3.12
C GLU A 432 33.04 19.22 -1.63
N ALA A 433 33.94 19.65 -0.73
CA ALA A 433 33.74 19.53 0.70
C ALA A 433 32.50 20.31 1.20
N ASP A 434 32.30 21.54 0.70
CA ASP A 434 31.14 22.36 1.06
C ASP A 434 29.84 21.80 0.46
N ALA A 435 29.88 21.33 -0.79
CA ALA A 435 28.76 20.70 -1.45
C ALA A 435 28.31 19.43 -0.71
N MET A 436 29.24 18.57 -0.32
CA MET A 436 28.96 17.37 0.48
C MET A 436 28.38 17.70 1.85
N LYS A 437 28.86 18.76 2.52
CA LYS A 437 28.29 19.22 3.79
C LYS A 437 26.83 19.65 3.64
N ARG A 438 26.47 20.31 2.53
CA ARG A 438 25.08 20.68 2.22
C ARG A 438 24.21 19.46 1.93
N ILE A 439 24.69 18.52 1.13
CA ILE A 439 23.97 17.26 0.84
C ILE A 439 23.69 16.50 2.14
N LYS A 440 24.70 16.31 3.00
CA LYS A 440 24.60 15.62 4.29
C LYS A 440 23.74 16.32 5.34
N SER A 441 23.38 17.59 5.13
CA SER A 441 22.49 18.32 6.03
C SER A 441 21.00 17.96 5.86
N GLN A 442 20.66 17.26 4.77
CA GLN A 442 19.32 16.75 4.48
C GLN A 442 19.24 15.25 4.76
N LEU A 443 18.02 14.72 4.88
CA LEU A 443 17.81 13.28 4.90
C LEU A 443 18.41 12.66 3.61
N PRO A 444 19.20 11.57 3.69
CA PRO A 444 19.79 10.94 2.52
C PRO A 444 18.75 10.63 1.44
N LEU A 445 19.11 10.81 0.17
CA LEU A 445 18.17 10.65 -0.94
C LEU A 445 17.61 9.23 -1.02
N ASP A 446 18.41 8.20 -0.75
CA ASP A 446 17.97 6.80 -0.69
C ASP A 446 16.90 6.58 0.38
N GLU A 447 17.02 7.25 1.52
CA GLU A 447 16.00 7.21 2.58
C GLU A 447 14.72 7.92 2.15
N LYS A 448 14.81 9.00 1.37
CA LYS A 448 13.64 9.64 0.76
C LYS A 448 12.97 8.72 -0.26
N ILE A 449 13.75 8.04 -1.10
CA ILE A 449 13.28 7.08 -2.11
C ILE A 449 12.51 5.93 -1.46
N LYS A 450 13.04 5.33 -0.38
CA LYS A 450 12.35 4.25 0.35
C LYS A 450 11.01 4.67 0.95
N ARG A 451 10.82 5.97 1.21
CA ARG A 451 9.62 6.52 1.86
C ARG A 451 8.66 7.21 0.89
N ALA A 452 9.05 7.35 -0.38
CA ALA A 452 8.24 7.99 -1.40
C ALA A 452 7.25 7.00 -2.01
N ASP A 453 6.10 7.51 -2.42
CA ASP A 453 5.09 6.76 -3.16
C ASP A 453 5.45 6.71 -4.66
N ILE A 454 6.10 7.77 -5.17
CA ILE A 454 6.51 7.95 -6.57
C ILE A 454 7.98 8.38 -6.62
N VAL A 455 8.75 7.76 -7.52
CA VAL A 455 10.14 8.12 -7.79
C VAL A 455 10.27 8.60 -9.23
N ILE A 456 10.79 9.81 -9.41
CA ILE A 456 11.09 10.40 -10.70
C ILE A 456 12.61 10.41 -10.86
N ASP A 457 13.13 9.70 -11.86
CA ASP A 457 14.55 9.70 -12.19
C ASP A 457 14.92 10.91 -13.06
N ASN A 458 15.85 11.72 -12.58
CA ASN A 458 16.38 12.91 -13.27
C ASN A 458 17.85 12.77 -13.69
N SER A 459 18.36 11.53 -13.78
CA SER A 459 19.68 11.19 -14.32
C SER A 459 19.77 11.41 -15.84
N GLY A 460 18.65 11.27 -16.55
CA GLY A 460 18.55 11.43 -18.00
C GLY A 460 18.33 12.88 -18.46
N THR A 461 17.66 13.03 -19.61
CA THR A 461 17.30 14.34 -20.17
C THR A 461 16.04 14.89 -19.50
N VAL A 462 15.83 16.21 -19.62
CA VAL A 462 14.64 16.90 -19.11
C VAL A 462 13.36 16.29 -19.69
N GLU A 463 13.37 15.88 -20.95
CA GLU A 463 12.23 15.26 -21.64
C GLU A 463 11.88 13.91 -21.04
N LYS A 464 12.88 13.07 -20.69
CA LYS A 464 12.65 11.79 -20.03
C LYS A 464 12.03 11.98 -18.64
N THR A 465 12.47 13.00 -17.90
CA THR A 465 11.89 13.32 -16.60
C THR A 465 10.46 13.83 -16.71
N LYS A 466 10.19 14.73 -17.68
CA LYS A 466 8.81 15.18 -17.97
C LYS A 466 7.90 14.03 -18.38
N ALA A 467 8.39 13.09 -19.20
CA ALA A 467 7.62 11.93 -19.63
C ALA A 467 7.22 11.02 -18.44
N GLN A 468 8.07 10.88 -17.42
CA GLN A 468 7.71 10.16 -16.20
C GLN A 468 6.60 10.87 -15.42
N VAL A 469 6.64 12.20 -15.32
CA VAL A 469 5.59 13.00 -14.66
C VAL A 469 4.26 12.92 -15.42
N VAL A 470 4.31 12.98 -16.76
CA VAL A 470 3.14 12.79 -17.64
C VAL A 470 2.52 11.41 -17.43
N LYS A 471 3.34 10.36 -17.46
CA LYS A 471 2.89 8.99 -17.20
C LYS A 471 2.17 8.88 -15.85
N TRP A 472 2.75 9.45 -14.80
CA TRP A 472 2.12 9.46 -13.47
C TRP A 472 0.79 10.25 -13.46
N LEU A 473 0.73 11.42 -14.11
CA LEU A 473 -0.52 12.19 -14.23
C LEU A 473 -1.61 11.37 -14.91
N ASP A 474 -1.28 10.61 -15.96
CA ASP A 474 -2.23 9.74 -16.65
C ASP A 474 -2.73 8.60 -15.75
N GLU A 475 -1.81 7.88 -15.10
CA GLU A 475 -2.11 6.75 -14.21
C GLU A 475 -2.93 7.19 -12.98
N ALA A 476 -2.63 8.36 -12.41
CA ALA A 476 -3.36 8.93 -11.27
C ALA A 476 -4.73 9.52 -11.66
N GLY A 477 -5.05 9.60 -12.95
CA GLY A 477 -6.32 10.13 -13.47
C GLY A 477 -6.38 11.65 -13.53
N PHE A 478 -5.24 12.30 -13.73
CA PHE A 478 -5.06 13.75 -13.91
C PHE A 478 -4.65 14.12 -15.34
N SER A 479 -4.83 13.22 -16.31
CA SER A 479 -4.52 13.44 -17.73
C SER A 479 -5.19 14.69 -18.32
N THR A 480 -6.34 15.11 -17.79
CA THR A 480 -7.05 16.33 -18.20
C THR A 480 -6.24 17.60 -17.94
N LEU A 481 -5.35 17.61 -16.94
CA LEU A 481 -4.44 18.72 -16.63
C LEU A 481 -3.38 18.92 -17.72
N LEU A 482 -3.05 17.87 -18.47
CA LEU A 482 -2.11 17.94 -19.59
C LEU A 482 -2.71 18.67 -20.80
N ASN A 483 -4.04 18.61 -20.95
CA ASN A 483 -4.75 19.18 -22.10
C ASN A 483 -5.09 20.66 -21.92
N THR A 484 -5.22 21.14 -20.67
CA THR A 484 -5.57 22.53 -20.36
C THR A 484 -4.44 23.50 -20.75
N ALA A 485 -3.18 23.03 -20.77
CA ALA A 485 -2.02 23.81 -21.19
C ALA A 485 -1.91 24.05 -22.71
N LYS A 486 -2.70 23.36 -23.54
CA LYS A 486 -2.71 23.56 -25.01
C LYS A 486 -3.69 24.65 -25.46
N GLN A 487 -4.52 25.18 -24.55
CA GLN A 487 -5.58 26.16 -24.85
C GLN A 487 -5.36 27.54 -24.20
N ALA A 488 -4.30 27.71 -23.41
CA ALA A 488 -3.86 28.98 -22.82
C ALA A 488 -2.49 29.35 -23.39
#